data_AF-A0A258BQR0-F1
#
_entry.id   AF-A0A258BQR0-F1
#
_cell.length_a   1.000
_cell.length_b   1.000
_cell.length_c   1.000
_cell.angle_alpha   90.00
_cell.angle_beta   90.00
_cell.angle_gamma   90.00
#
_symmetry.space_group_name_H-M   'P 1'
#
loop_
_entity.id
_entity.type
_entity.pdbx_description
1 polymer ?
#
loop_
_entity_poly.entity_id
_entity_poly.type
_entity_poly.pdbx_seq_one_letter_code
_entity_poly.pdbx_strand_id
1 'polypeptide(L)'
;MGLTIKQIRRNTTRARHLMQRSRAQKFAVGAFNIDNQETLIAVARAAQKLQSPVLVEVSDGEVKAMGLENVRDMVDNYKEEYGVEMFLNLDHSPTVEAAKRAIDAGYEFIHIDISQANKDASDEEIIAKTKEVVDYARFTGALVESEPHYFAGSSNVHTEEIDYEEIKKTFSTP
;
A
#
# COMPACT_ATOMS: atom_id res chain seq x y z
N MET A 1 -17.65 11.23 8.68
CA MET A 1 -18.53 10.12 8.24
C MET A 1 -17.76 9.38 7.17
N GLY A 2 -17.56 8.07 7.33
CA GLY A 2 -16.79 7.29 6.37
C GLY A 2 -17.37 7.32 4.95
N LEU A 3 -16.55 6.97 3.96
CA LEU A 3 -16.96 6.90 2.57
C LEU A 3 -18.10 5.90 2.38
N THR A 4 -19.06 6.25 1.52
CA THR A 4 -20.05 5.28 1.03
C THR A 4 -19.39 4.26 0.11
N ILE A 5 -19.97 3.06 0.00
CA ILE A 5 -19.47 2.03 -0.93
C ILE A 5 -19.38 2.53 -2.39
N LYS A 6 -20.25 3.45 -2.79
CA LYS A 6 -20.21 4.07 -4.13
C LYS A 6 -18.98 4.96 -4.31
N GLN A 7 -18.60 5.72 -3.27
CA GLN A 7 -17.39 6.53 -3.27
C GLN A 7 -16.14 5.65 -3.29
N ILE A 8 -16.10 4.60 -2.45
CA ILE A 8 -14.99 3.64 -2.41
C ILE A 8 -14.78 3.01 -3.80
N ARG A 9 -15.84 2.45 -4.40
CA ARG A 9 -15.77 1.84 -5.75
C ARG A 9 -15.34 2.81 -6.84
N ARG A 10 -15.73 4.07 -6.73
CA ARG A 10 -15.29 5.12 -7.66
C ARG A 10 -13.78 5.36 -7.51
N ASN A 11 -13.28 5.43 -6.27
CA ASN A 11 -11.86 5.65 -6.01
C ASN A 11 -11.01 4.46 -6.49
N THR A 12 -11.39 3.22 -6.17
CA THR A 12 -10.68 2.01 -6.63
C THR A 12 -10.71 1.86 -8.16
N THR A 13 -11.80 2.28 -8.81
CA THR A 13 -11.87 2.32 -10.29
C THR A 13 -10.83 3.30 -10.86
N ARG A 14 -10.68 4.49 -10.26
CA ARG A 14 -9.65 5.45 -10.67
C ARG A 14 -8.24 4.92 -10.43
N ALA A 15 -8.00 4.24 -9.32
CA ALA A 15 -6.73 3.57 -9.03
C ALA A 15 -6.38 2.52 -10.11
N ARG A 16 -7.36 1.73 -10.55
CA ARG A 16 -7.18 0.80 -11.68
C ARG A 16 -6.84 1.51 -12.98
N HIS A 17 -7.50 2.62 -13.27
CA HIS A 17 -7.16 3.43 -14.44
C HIS A 17 -5.74 4.03 -14.34
N LEU A 18 -5.28 4.42 -13.15
CA LEU A 18 -3.88 4.83 -12.94
C LEU A 18 -2.92 3.70 -13.32
N MET A 19 -3.14 2.47 -12.82
CA MET A 19 -2.28 1.32 -13.15
C MET A 19 -2.31 0.93 -14.63
N GLN A 20 -3.46 1.10 -15.30
CA GLN A 20 -3.56 0.91 -16.75
C GLN A 20 -2.76 1.98 -17.51
N ARG A 21 -2.89 3.26 -17.11
CA ARG A 21 -2.15 4.38 -17.71
C ARG A 21 -0.65 4.22 -17.51
N SER A 22 -0.19 3.86 -16.31
CA SER A 22 1.23 3.70 -16.00
C SER A 22 1.89 2.64 -16.87
N ARG A 23 1.22 1.50 -17.08
CA ARG A 23 1.68 0.44 -18.00
C ARG A 23 1.67 0.89 -19.46
N ALA A 24 0.59 1.52 -19.92
CA ALA A 24 0.45 1.95 -21.32
C ALA A 24 1.46 3.05 -21.70
N GLN A 25 1.71 3.98 -20.77
CA GLN A 25 2.58 5.14 -20.96
C GLN A 25 4.01 4.91 -20.44
N LYS A 26 4.30 3.72 -19.91
CA LYS A 26 5.63 3.28 -19.46
C LYS A 26 6.25 4.16 -18.37
N PHE A 27 5.49 4.44 -17.32
CA PHE A 27 6.00 5.09 -16.12
C PHE A 27 5.67 4.29 -14.85
N ALA A 28 6.41 4.54 -13.77
CA ALA A 28 6.13 4.01 -12.45
C ALA A 28 5.45 5.08 -11.58
N VAL A 29 4.58 4.65 -10.67
CA VAL A 29 3.96 5.53 -9.67
C VAL A 29 4.82 5.49 -8.42
N GLY A 30 5.24 6.65 -7.91
CA GLY A 30 5.95 6.70 -6.64
C GLY A 30 5.03 6.32 -5.48
N ALA A 31 5.51 5.44 -4.62
CA ALA A 31 4.84 5.03 -3.40
C ALA A 31 5.73 5.45 -2.21
N PHE A 32 5.15 6.20 -1.27
CA PHE A 32 5.89 6.82 -0.17
C PHE A 32 5.15 6.58 1.14
N ASN A 33 5.83 5.92 2.09
CA ASN A 33 5.33 5.81 3.45
C ASN A 33 5.22 7.17 4.13
N ILE A 34 4.21 7.32 4.98
CA ILE A 34 4.02 8.48 5.84
C ILE A 34 4.02 8.06 7.30
N ASP A 35 4.71 8.81 8.14
CA ASP A 35 4.75 8.58 9.59
C ASP A 35 3.87 9.56 10.36
N ASN A 36 3.54 10.69 9.74
CA ASN A 36 2.77 11.79 10.32
C ASN A 36 2.19 12.74 9.25
N GLN A 37 1.47 13.77 9.70
CA GLN A 37 0.86 14.77 8.83
C GLN A 37 1.90 15.58 8.03
N GLU A 38 3.06 15.88 8.61
CA GLU A 38 4.13 16.65 7.95
C GLU A 38 4.70 15.90 6.74
N THR A 39 4.94 14.60 6.86
CA THR A 39 5.38 13.75 5.75
C THR A 39 4.33 13.67 4.64
N LEU A 40 3.05 13.56 4.97
CA LEU A 40 1.97 13.61 3.98
C LEU A 40 1.90 14.95 3.24
N ILE A 41 2.03 16.08 3.95
CA ILE A 41 2.10 17.40 3.32
C ILE A 41 3.30 17.49 2.36
N ALA A 42 4.46 16.97 2.76
CA ALA A 42 5.66 16.97 1.93
C ALA A 42 5.44 16.17 0.64
N VAL A 43 4.89 14.95 0.75
CA VAL A 43 4.54 14.10 -0.40
C VAL A 43 3.52 14.79 -1.30
N ALA A 44 2.45 15.35 -0.73
CA ALA A 44 1.40 16.05 -1.49
C ALA A 44 1.94 17.25 -2.27
N ARG A 45 2.77 18.08 -1.64
CA ARG A 45 3.39 19.25 -2.29
C ARG A 45 4.37 18.86 -3.39
N ALA A 46 5.16 17.81 -3.18
CA ALA A 46 6.06 17.28 -4.20
C ALA A 46 5.27 16.78 -5.42
N ALA A 47 4.23 15.98 -5.18
CA ALA A 47 3.34 15.48 -6.22
C ALA A 47 2.63 16.61 -6.98
N GLN A 48 2.14 17.64 -6.27
CA GLN A 48 1.53 18.82 -6.87
C GLN A 48 2.52 19.56 -7.78
N LYS A 49 3.73 19.86 -7.28
CA LYS A 49 4.78 20.57 -8.01
C LYS A 49 5.18 19.83 -9.29
N LEU A 50 5.24 18.50 -9.24
CA LEU A 50 5.61 17.65 -10.37
C LEU A 50 4.43 17.25 -11.26
N GLN A 51 3.20 17.65 -10.90
CA GLN A 51 1.96 17.22 -11.54
C GLN A 51 1.88 15.69 -11.71
N SER A 52 2.30 14.96 -10.67
CA SER A 52 2.46 13.52 -10.69
C SER A 52 1.40 12.82 -9.82
N PRO A 53 0.85 11.67 -10.26
CA PRO A 53 0.08 10.81 -9.37
C PRO A 53 0.99 10.16 -8.32
N VAL A 54 0.44 9.86 -7.14
CA VAL A 54 1.23 9.31 -6.03
C VAL A 54 0.44 8.29 -5.21
N LEU A 55 1.12 7.27 -4.72
CA LEU A 55 0.62 6.39 -3.66
C LEU A 55 1.18 6.87 -2.32
N VAL A 56 0.28 7.02 -1.35
CA VAL A 56 0.62 7.23 0.06
C VAL A 56 0.48 5.89 0.76
N GLU A 57 1.53 5.50 1.46
CA GLU A 57 1.61 4.19 2.10
C GLU A 57 1.63 4.34 3.61
N VAL A 58 1.00 3.38 4.29
CA VAL A 58 1.11 3.21 5.74
C VAL A 58 1.26 1.74 6.05
N SER A 59 2.19 1.41 6.92
CA SER A 59 2.36 0.10 7.53
C SER A 59 1.32 -0.11 8.64
N ASP A 60 1.21 -1.34 9.14
CA ASP A 60 0.40 -1.66 10.33
C ASP A 60 0.84 -0.84 11.57
N GLY A 61 2.13 -0.50 11.67
CA GLY A 61 2.65 0.35 12.76
C GLY A 61 2.09 1.77 12.69
N GLU A 62 2.12 2.39 11.51
CA GLU A 62 1.58 3.73 11.28
C GLU A 62 0.05 3.75 11.42
N VAL A 63 -0.64 2.71 10.96
CA VAL A 63 -2.09 2.55 11.17
C VAL A 63 -2.44 2.47 12.65
N LYS A 64 -1.66 1.75 13.46
CA LYS A 64 -1.86 1.70 14.93
C LYS A 64 -1.62 3.05 15.59
N ALA A 65 -0.66 3.82 15.10
CA ALA A 65 -0.31 5.13 15.66
C ALA A 65 -1.34 6.21 15.30
N MET A 66 -1.77 6.29 14.04
CA MET A 66 -2.63 7.36 13.52
C MET A 66 -4.12 6.99 13.49
N GLY A 67 -4.44 5.70 13.38
CA GLY A 67 -5.79 5.18 13.16
C GLY A 67 -6.11 5.01 11.67
N LEU A 68 -6.63 3.84 11.31
CA LEU A 68 -6.88 3.43 9.93
C LEU A 68 -7.81 4.41 9.17
N GLU A 69 -8.95 4.75 9.77
CA GLU A 69 -9.94 5.67 9.21
C GLU A 69 -9.44 7.13 9.22
N ASN A 70 -8.63 7.51 10.23
CA ASN A 70 -8.04 8.85 10.29
C ASN A 70 -7.06 9.07 9.15
N VAL A 71 -6.23 8.07 8.82
CA VAL A 71 -5.33 8.13 7.66
C VAL A 71 -6.12 8.29 6.36
N ARG A 72 -7.22 7.54 6.18
CA ARG A 72 -8.13 7.70 5.02
C ARG A 72 -8.65 9.13 4.89
N ASP A 73 -9.19 9.67 5.98
CA ASP A 73 -9.77 11.01 6.00
C ASP A 73 -8.71 12.09 5.75
N MET A 74 -7.52 11.94 6.34
CA MET A 74 -6.40 12.86 6.17
C MET A 74 -5.88 12.88 4.73
N VAL A 75 -5.72 11.71 4.10
CA VAL A 75 -5.29 11.62 2.70
C VAL A 75 -6.34 12.19 1.75
N ASP A 76 -7.63 11.91 1.95
CA ASP A 76 -8.67 12.50 1.12
C ASP A 76 -8.72 14.03 1.24
N ASN A 77 -8.52 14.57 2.44
CA ASN A 77 -8.45 16.02 2.66
C ASN A 77 -7.30 16.66 1.86
N TYR A 78 -6.07 16.12 1.98
CA TYR A 78 -4.92 16.69 1.28
C TYR A 78 -4.93 16.46 -0.23
N LYS A 79 -5.50 15.35 -0.68
CA LYS A 79 -5.77 15.08 -2.09
C LYS A 79 -6.64 16.19 -2.70
N GLU A 80 -7.69 16.59 -2.01
CA GLU A 80 -8.59 17.67 -2.44
C GLU A 80 -7.94 19.05 -2.31
N GLU A 81 -7.27 19.34 -1.18
CA GLU A 81 -6.60 20.62 -0.93
C GLU A 81 -5.53 20.94 -2.00
N TYR A 82 -4.68 19.97 -2.32
CA TYR A 82 -3.59 20.15 -3.28
C TYR A 82 -3.98 19.83 -4.73
N GLY A 83 -5.18 19.27 -4.95
CA GLY A 83 -5.65 18.88 -6.29
C GLY A 83 -4.78 17.78 -6.93
N VAL A 84 -4.25 16.86 -6.12
CA VAL A 84 -3.33 15.79 -6.55
C VAL A 84 -4.09 14.49 -6.78
N GLU A 85 -3.70 13.71 -7.79
CA GLU A 85 -4.18 12.34 -7.92
C GLU A 85 -3.45 11.43 -6.93
N MET A 86 -4.09 11.19 -5.79
CA MET A 86 -3.51 10.44 -4.67
C MET A 86 -4.38 9.23 -4.29
N PHE A 87 -3.74 8.12 -3.96
CA PHE A 87 -4.38 6.88 -3.50
C PHE A 87 -3.64 6.31 -2.28
N LEU A 88 -4.37 5.58 -1.44
CA LEU A 88 -3.82 4.93 -0.25
C LEU A 88 -3.47 3.47 -0.50
N ASN A 89 -2.32 3.07 0.04
CA ASN A 89 -1.88 1.69 0.15
C ASN A 89 -1.72 1.31 1.64
N LEU A 90 -2.28 0.16 2.04
CA LEU A 90 -1.89 -0.49 3.29
C LEU A 90 -0.69 -1.37 2.95
N ASP A 91 0.48 -0.97 3.41
CA ASP A 91 1.74 -1.62 3.11
C ASP A 91 2.07 -2.73 4.12
N HIS A 92 2.64 -3.83 3.63
CA HIS A 92 2.98 -5.04 4.38
C HIS A 92 1.92 -5.44 5.43
N SER A 93 0.64 -5.52 5.02
CA SER A 93 -0.45 -5.94 5.90
C SER A 93 -0.13 -7.32 6.50
N PRO A 94 -0.07 -7.46 7.84
CA PRO A 94 0.42 -8.69 8.46
C PRO A 94 -0.62 -9.81 8.51
N THR A 95 -1.90 -9.49 8.29
CA THR A 95 -2.99 -10.45 8.37
C THR A 95 -4.07 -10.16 7.32
N VAL A 96 -4.82 -11.21 6.98
CA VAL A 96 -6.00 -11.11 6.11
C VAL A 96 -7.06 -10.18 6.74
N GLU A 97 -7.24 -10.22 8.06
CA GLU A 97 -8.23 -9.39 8.74
C GLU A 97 -7.86 -7.91 8.71
N ALA A 98 -6.58 -7.57 8.89
CA ALA A 98 -6.10 -6.18 8.72
C ALA A 98 -6.31 -5.69 7.28
N ALA A 99 -6.02 -6.53 6.29
CA ALA A 99 -6.27 -6.22 4.88
C ALA A 99 -7.76 -5.96 4.60
N LYS A 100 -8.67 -6.81 5.10
CA LYS A 100 -10.12 -6.62 4.97
C LYS A 100 -10.59 -5.32 5.63
N ARG A 101 -10.07 -5.00 6.82
CA ARG A 101 -10.38 -3.74 7.52
C ARG A 101 -9.96 -2.52 6.71
N ALA A 102 -8.80 -2.53 6.08
CA ALA A 102 -8.36 -1.43 5.20
C ALA A 102 -9.22 -1.33 3.92
N ILE A 103 -9.62 -2.47 3.35
CA ILE A 103 -10.57 -2.52 2.24
C ILE A 103 -11.89 -1.84 2.63
N ASP A 104 -12.44 -2.15 3.81
CA ASP A 104 -13.67 -1.55 4.32
C ASP A 104 -13.53 -0.05 4.59
N ALA A 105 -12.36 0.38 5.09
CA ALA A 105 -12.02 1.78 5.29
C ALA A 105 -11.85 2.56 3.97
N GLY A 106 -11.77 1.86 2.82
CA GLY A 106 -11.68 2.47 1.50
C GLY A 106 -10.26 2.75 1.03
N TYR A 107 -9.29 1.93 1.45
CA TYR A 107 -7.96 1.92 0.85
C TYR A 107 -8.04 1.37 -0.58
N GLU A 108 -7.33 2.01 -1.52
CA GLU A 108 -7.40 1.61 -2.92
C GLU A 108 -6.43 0.49 -3.29
N PHE A 109 -5.32 0.42 -2.56
CA PHE A 109 -4.28 -0.60 -2.67
C PHE A 109 -4.09 -1.30 -1.34
N ILE A 110 -3.80 -2.59 -1.41
CA ILE A 110 -3.54 -3.46 -0.26
C ILE A 110 -2.35 -4.32 -0.62
N HIS A 111 -1.28 -4.23 0.16
CA HIS A 111 -0.17 -5.16 0.12
C HIS A 111 -0.36 -6.19 1.25
N ILE A 112 -0.71 -7.43 0.92
CA ILE A 112 -0.76 -8.54 1.89
C ILE A 112 0.59 -9.25 1.87
N ASP A 113 1.29 -9.24 3.01
CA ASP A 113 2.62 -9.84 3.11
C ASP A 113 2.66 -10.88 4.23
N ILE A 114 2.36 -12.11 3.82
CA ILE A 114 2.40 -13.27 4.70
C ILE A 114 3.84 -13.71 4.96
N SER A 115 4.74 -13.47 4.01
CA SER A 115 6.13 -13.91 4.09
C SER A 115 6.92 -13.13 5.15
N GLN A 116 6.60 -11.85 5.33
CA GLN A 116 7.14 -11.03 6.42
C GLN A 116 6.54 -11.42 7.78
N ALA A 117 5.24 -11.71 7.83
CA ALA A 117 4.54 -12.07 9.07
C ALA A 117 4.90 -13.48 9.57
N ASN A 118 5.16 -14.40 8.64
CA ASN A 118 5.59 -15.76 8.89
C ASN A 118 6.67 -16.15 7.86
N LYS A 119 7.95 -16.04 8.26
CA LYS A 119 9.11 -16.31 7.39
C LYS A 119 9.20 -17.76 6.90
N ASP A 120 8.52 -18.66 7.60
CA ASP A 120 8.46 -20.09 7.27
C ASP A 120 7.16 -20.46 6.52
N ALA A 121 6.35 -19.48 6.10
CA ALA A 121 5.13 -19.73 5.34
C ALA A 121 5.46 -20.42 4.01
N SER A 122 4.69 -21.46 3.66
CA SER A 122 4.83 -22.10 2.35
C SER A 122 4.16 -21.26 1.26
N ASP A 123 4.58 -21.45 0.02
CA ASP A 123 3.96 -20.80 -1.15
C ASP A 123 2.44 -21.05 -1.19
N GLU A 124 1.97 -22.26 -0.84
CA GLU A 124 0.55 -22.57 -0.79
C GLU A 124 -0.19 -21.75 0.28
N GLU A 125 0.42 -21.52 1.44
CA GLU A 125 -0.16 -20.69 2.49
C GLU A 125 -0.26 -19.22 2.05
N ILE A 126 0.80 -18.69 1.45
CA ILE A 126 0.84 -17.33 0.90
C ILE A 126 -0.25 -17.17 -0.17
N ILE A 127 -0.30 -18.08 -1.14
CA ILE A 127 -1.30 -18.06 -2.22
C ILE A 127 -2.72 -18.15 -1.64
N ALA A 128 -2.97 -19.02 -0.67
CA ALA A 128 -4.30 -19.20 -0.08
C ALA A 128 -4.78 -17.92 0.62
N LYS A 129 -3.94 -17.31 1.45
CA LYS A 129 -4.29 -16.07 2.18
C LYS A 129 -4.41 -14.87 1.23
N THR A 130 -3.52 -14.74 0.25
CA THR A 130 -3.63 -13.70 -0.78
C THR A 130 -4.91 -13.85 -1.59
N LYS A 131 -5.30 -15.07 -1.95
CA LYS A 131 -6.56 -15.34 -2.65
C LYS A 131 -7.77 -14.88 -1.83
N GLU A 132 -7.76 -15.11 -0.53
CA GLU A 132 -8.83 -14.66 0.36
C GLU A 132 -8.99 -13.13 0.34
N VAL A 133 -7.87 -12.39 0.42
CA VAL A 133 -7.87 -10.92 0.33
C VAL A 133 -8.35 -10.46 -1.05
N VAL A 134 -7.89 -11.09 -2.13
CA VAL A 134 -8.33 -10.79 -3.51
C VAL A 134 -9.83 -11.01 -3.69
N ASP A 135 -10.36 -12.12 -3.18
CA ASP A 135 -11.77 -12.44 -3.27
C ASP A 135 -12.62 -11.42 -2.49
N TYR A 136 -12.16 -11.00 -1.31
CA TYR A 136 -12.81 -9.95 -0.52
C TYR A 136 -12.74 -8.56 -1.18
N ALA A 137 -11.58 -8.20 -1.73
CA ALA A 137 -11.34 -6.92 -2.41
C ALA A 137 -12.28 -6.68 -3.60
N ARG A 138 -12.90 -7.73 -4.17
CA ARG A 138 -13.95 -7.59 -5.21
C ARG A 138 -15.15 -6.77 -4.74
N PHE A 139 -15.42 -6.73 -3.44
CA PHE A 139 -16.52 -5.94 -2.88
C PHE A 139 -16.36 -4.44 -3.17
N THR A 140 -15.14 -3.93 -3.06
CA THR A 140 -14.80 -2.50 -3.25
C THR A 140 -14.10 -2.23 -4.57
N GLY A 141 -13.46 -3.23 -5.17
CA GLY A 141 -12.61 -3.11 -6.34
C GLY A 141 -11.14 -2.79 -6.02
N ALA A 142 -10.71 -2.83 -4.75
CA ALA A 142 -9.32 -2.57 -4.36
C ALA A 142 -8.33 -3.45 -5.13
N LEU A 143 -7.12 -2.92 -5.34
CA LEU A 143 -6.00 -3.65 -5.94
C LEU A 143 -5.22 -4.34 -4.82
N VAL A 144 -4.81 -5.58 -5.08
CA VAL A 144 -4.07 -6.39 -4.09
C VAL A 144 -2.72 -6.74 -4.67
N GLU A 145 -1.68 -6.43 -3.92
CA GLU A 145 -0.29 -6.84 -4.10
C GLU A 145 0.06 -7.92 -3.08
N SER A 146 0.95 -8.83 -3.45
CA SER A 146 1.42 -9.91 -2.60
C SER A 146 2.91 -10.11 -2.81
N GLU A 147 3.59 -10.42 -1.73
CA GLU A 147 5.00 -10.79 -1.74
C GLU A 147 5.13 -12.33 -1.69
N PRO A 148 5.74 -12.96 -2.71
CA PRO A 148 5.82 -14.43 -2.77
C PRO A 148 6.89 -15.03 -1.86
N HIS A 149 7.88 -14.24 -1.43
CA HIS A 149 8.96 -14.72 -0.55
C HIS A 149 9.53 -13.54 0.23
N TYR A 150 10.03 -13.82 1.43
CA TYR A 150 10.58 -12.82 2.34
C TYR A 150 11.74 -12.03 1.73
N PHE A 151 11.60 -10.71 1.63
CA PHE A 151 12.72 -9.80 1.39
C PHE A 151 13.47 -9.46 2.68
N ALA A 152 14.78 -9.73 2.71
CA ALA A 152 15.61 -9.43 3.88
C ALA A 152 15.82 -7.91 4.06
N GLY A 153 15.63 -7.45 5.28
CA GLY A 153 15.87 -6.06 5.65
C GLY A 153 14.92 -5.58 6.76
N SER A 154 15.08 -4.32 7.12
CA SER A 154 14.12 -3.59 7.95
C SER A 154 14.16 -2.13 7.59
N SER A 155 13.07 -1.41 7.77
CA SER A 155 13.00 0.05 7.54
C SER A 155 13.67 0.88 8.65
N ASN A 156 14.43 0.24 9.55
CA ASN A 156 15.16 0.89 10.63
C ASN A 156 16.57 1.28 10.19
N VAL A 157 17.20 2.17 10.98
CA VAL A 157 18.60 2.54 10.79
C VAL A 157 19.47 1.29 10.92
N HIS A 158 20.11 0.90 9.82
CA HIS A 158 21.12 -0.15 9.81
C HIS A 158 22.38 0.35 10.52
N THR A 159 22.77 -0.34 11.59
CA THR A 159 23.99 -0.04 12.36
C THR A 159 25.14 -1.00 12.03
N GLU A 160 24.85 -2.03 11.24
CA GLU A 160 25.78 -3.07 10.82
C GLU A 160 26.11 -2.92 9.32
N GLU A 161 27.28 -3.42 8.91
CA GLU A 161 27.62 -3.50 7.49
C GLU A 161 26.67 -4.47 6.78
N ILE A 162 26.25 -4.09 5.58
CA ILE A 162 25.35 -4.89 4.77
C ILE A 162 26.09 -6.11 4.23
N ASP A 163 25.65 -7.31 4.60
CA ASP A 163 26.08 -8.55 3.96
C ASP A 163 25.32 -8.75 2.64
N TYR A 164 25.98 -8.35 1.54
CA TYR A 164 25.42 -8.48 0.21
C TYR A 164 25.25 -9.94 -0.25
N GLU A 165 26.02 -10.89 0.27
CA GLU A 165 25.87 -12.30 -0.09
C GLU A 165 24.63 -12.91 0.58
N GLU A 166 24.29 -12.46 1.79
CA GLU A 166 23.04 -12.84 2.45
C GLU A 166 21.82 -12.23 1.76
N ILE A 167 21.87 -10.94 1.41
CA ILE A 167 20.77 -10.25 0.70
C ILE A 167 20.48 -10.90 -0.66
N LYS A 168 21.51 -11.31 -1.41
CA LYS A 168 21.31 -11.97 -2.72
C LYS A 168 20.47 -13.24 -2.62
N LYS A 169 20.44 -13.92 -1.47
CA LYS A 169 19.64 -15.13 -1.27
C LYS A 169 18.14 -14.85 -1.25
N THR A 170 17.72 -13.61 -0.98
CA THR A 170 16.31 -13.22 -0.99
C THR A 170 15.88 -12.59 -2.32
N PHE A 171 16.76 -12.52 -3.32
CA PHE A 171 16.39 -11.99 -4.63
C PHE A 171 15.44 -12.94 -5.35
N SER A 172 14.35 -12.41 -5.86
CA SER A 172 13.48 -13.14 -6.78
C SER A 172 14.09 -13.14 -8.18
N THR A 173 13.97 -14.27 -8.89
CA THR A 173 14.18 -14.33 -10.34
C THR A 173 12.86 -13.98 -11.05
N PRO A 174 12.79 -12.88 -11.81
CA PRO A 174 11.57 -12.46 -12.52
C PRO A 174 11.13 -13.42 -13.63
#